data_AF-A0A961BBN0-F1
#
_entry.id   AF-A0A961BBN0-F1
#
_cell.length_a   1.000
_cell.length_b   1.000
_cell.length_c   1.000
_cell.angle_alpha   90.00
_cell.angle_beta   90.00
_cell.angle_gamma   90.00
#
_symmetry.space_group_name_H-M   'P 1'
#
loop_
_entity.id
_entity.type
_entity.pdbx_description
1 polymer ?
#
loop_
_entity_poly.entity_id
_entity_poly.type
_entity_poly.pdbx_seq_one_letter_code
_entity_poly.pdbx_strand_id
1 'polypeptide(L)'
;MKNCLILALACFTGVASAQTVAALSQTHQADSASLATRRDAEIDRLRQPYLAALVEADQAATKTGNTEMLRAIEQERDAVKTGKLRMELPEALPRKLSPVRRALLTGEQRARLAFDKQQQAINAGYLQKLGALQLRAASDPALAEQIAKEKARVLAGIRGPITDLQSGLPGTQWRLFAGEGYQSLKFGKDGKVNGNWMYEITARDKVSVIWDKSSSMTLTLAKDGSTLSAGDKIWALERE
;
A
#
# COMPACT_ATOMS: atom_id res chain seq x y z
N MET A 1 42.63 30.50 44.45
CA MET A 1 43.28 30.23 43.15
C MET A 1 43.21 28.72 42.94
N LYS A 2 42.56 28.10 41.95
CA LYS A 2 42.10 28.49 40.62
C LYS A 2 40.77 27.78 40.32
N ASN A 3 39.85 28.50 39.69
CA ASN A 3 38.63 27.98 39.09
C ASN A 3 38.94 26.99 37.97
N CYS A 4 38.32 25.82 38.00
CA CYS A 4 38.13 24.96 36.83
C CYS A 4 36.79 24.24 37.02
N LEU A 5 35.72 24.75 36.41
CA LEU A 5 34.59 23.89 36.06
C LEU A 5 34.19 24.20 34.62
N ILE A 6 34.22 23.12 33.86
CA ILE A 6 34.25 23.00 32.42
C ILE A 6 32.86 23.28 31.86
N LEU A 7 32.83 24.04 30.77
CA LEU A 7 31.69 24.14 29.87
C LEU A 7 31.24 22.73 29.45
N ALA A 8 30.04 22.33 29.86
CA ALA A 8 29.28 21.26 29.21
C ALA A 8 28.05 21.89 28.56
N LEU A 9 28.28 22.58 27.44
CA LEU A 9 27.23 23.01 26.53
C LEU A 9 27.41 22.26 25.22
N ALA A 10 26.32 21.64 24.75
CA ALA A 10 26.08 21.00 23.45
C ALA A 10 25.95 19.47 23.49
N CYS A 11 24.70 18.99 23.53
CA CYS A 11 24.25 17.74 22.89
C CYS A 11 22.70 17.56 22.90
N PHE A 12 21.89 18.64 22.91
CA PHE A 12 20.42 18.52 23.00
C PHE A 12 19.62 18.96 21.75
N THR A 13 20.27 19.39 20.67
CA THR A 13 19.55 19.86 19.47
C THR A 13 19.22 18.77 18.44
N GLY A 14 19.95 17.64 18.44
CA GLY A 14 19.73 16.55 17.48
C GLY A 14 18.48 15.72 17.74
N VAL A 15 18.08 15.52 19.01
CA VAL A 15 16.91 14.71 19.38
C VAL A 15 15.60 15.40 19.02
N ALA A 16 15.50 16.71 19.27
CA ALA A 16 14.29 17.50 18.96
C ALA A 16 14.02 17.61 17.45
N SER A 17 15.08 17.67 16.64
CA SER A 17 14.99 17.79 15.19
C SER A 17 14.60 16.46 14.51
N ALA A 18 15.17 15.34 14.96
CA ALA A 18 14.76 14.01 14.53
C ALA A 18 13.30 13.69 14.90
N GLN A 19 12.86 14.14 16.09
CA GLN A 19 11.44 14.04 16.52
C GLN A 19 10.50 14.79 15.56
N THR A 20 10.97 15.92 14.99
CA THR A 20 10.19 16.77 14.09
C THR A 20 10.04 16.14 12.70
N VAL A 21 11.11 15.58 12.12
CA VAL A 21 11.01 14.82 10.84
C VAL A 21 10.11 13.61 11.01
N ALA A 22 10.28 12.87 12.11
CA ALA A 22 9.48 11.69 12.42
C ALA A 22 7.99 12.03 12.55
N ALA A 23 7.63 13.10 13.27
CA ALA A 23 6.26 13.55 13.39
C ALA A 23 5.64 13.93 12.04
N LEU A 24 6.38 14.67 11.19
CA LEU A 24 5.93 15.05 9.85
C LEU A 24 5.73 13.82 8.95
N SER A 25 6.65 12.86 9.01
CA SER A 25 6.56 11.60 8.27
C SER A 25 5.34 10.79 8.72
N GLN A 26 5.09 10.69 10.03
CA GLN A 26 3.92 10.01 10.58
C GLN A 26 2.60 10.64 10.13
N THR A 27 2.49 11.98 10.12
CA THR A 27 1.31 12.65 9.58
C THR A 27 1.13 12.35 8.09
N HIS A 28 2.19 12.44 7.28
CA HIS A 28 2.14 12.11 5.84
C HIS A 28 1.65 10.68 5.59
N GLN A 29 2.14 9.72 6.38
CA GLN A 29 1.71 8.32 6.32
C GLN A 29 0.23 8.17 6.70
N ALA A 30 -0.19 8.79 7.80
CA ALA A 30 -1.58 8.73 8.27
C ALA A 30 -2.57 9.34 7.25
N ASP A 31 -2.23 10.49 6.66
CA ASP A 31 -3.05 11.15 5.65
C ASP A 31 -3.16 10.29 4.39
N SER A 32 -2.05 9.70 3.94
CA SER A 32 -2.00 8.80 2.77
C SER A 32 -2.79 7.50 3.02
N ALA A 33 -2.68 6.92 4.22
CA ALA A 33 -3.43 5.73 4.61
C ALA A 33 -4.93 6.01 4.70
N SER A 34 -5.33 7.12 5.34
CA SER A 34 -6.72 7.57 5.40
C SER A 34 -7.31 7.81 4.01
N LEU A 35 -6.53 8.40 3.09
CA LEU A 35 -6.94 8.55 1.70
C LEU A 35 -7.09 7.19 0.99
N ALA A 36 -6.21 6.23 1.24
CA ALA A 36 -6.31 4.88 0.68
C ALA A 36 -7.55 4.12 1.17
N THR A 37 -7.88 4.21 2.46
CA THR A 37 -9.11 3.65 3.04
C THR A 37 -10.35 4.26 2.39
N ARG A 38 -10.39 5.58 2.21
CA ARG A 38 -11.50 6.27 1.54
C ARG A 38 -11.65 5.82 0.09
N ARG A 39 -10.54 5.65 -0.64
CA ARG A 39 -10.56 5.12 -2.01
C ARG A 39 -11.15 3.71 -2.05
N ASP A 40 -10.70 2.83 -1.17
CA ASP A 40 -11.16 1.44 -1.16
C ASP A 40 -12.66 1.37 -0.84
N ALA A 41 -13.14 2.13 0.15
CA ALA A 41 -14.56 2.24 0.48
C ALA A 41 -15.41 2.79 -0.69
N GLU A 42 -14.91 3.78 -1.42
CA GLU A 42 -15.61 4.34 -2.58
C GLU A 42 -15.66 3.34 -3.75
N ILE A 43 -14.56 2.63 -4.03
CA ILE A 43 -14.54 1.56 -5.03
C ILE A 43 -15.55 0.47 -4.65
N ASP A 44 -15.58 0.03 -3.38
CA ASP A 44 -16.53 -0.98 -2.93
C ASP A 44 -17.99 -0.51 -3.03
N ARG A 45 -18.25 0.77 -2.76
CA ARG A 45 -19.57 1.39 -2.98
C ARG A 45 -19.97 1.37 -4.46
N LEU A 46 -19.04 1.70 -5.36
CA LEU A 46 -19.27 1.72 -6.81
C LEU A 46 -19.58 0.32 -7.38
N ARG A 47 -19.03 -0.74 -6.77
CA ARG A 47 -19.26 -2.14 -7.17
C ARG A 47 -20.67 -2.65 -6.86
N GLN A 48 -21.31 -2.15 -5.79
CA GLN A 48 -22.58 -2.70 -5.29
C GLN A 48 -23.70 -2.79 -6.34
N PRO A 49 -23.97 -1.74 -7.15
CA PRO A 49 -25.07 -1.80 -8.11
C PRO A 49 -24.87 -2.88 -9.18
N TYR A 50 -23.62 -3.07 -9.64
CA TYR A 50 -23.33 -4.09 -10.65
C TYR A 50 -23.37 -5.50 -10.05
N LEU A 51 -22.86 -5.70 -8.84
CA LEU A 51 -22.96 -6.97 -8.13
C LEU A 51 -24.42 -7.37 -7.87
N ALA A 52 -25.28 -6.42 -7.49
CA ALA A 52 -26.72 -6.66 -7.34
C ALA A 52 -27.37 -7.08 -8.67
N ALA A 53 -27.06 -6.38 -9.77
CA ALA A 53 -27.55 -6.74 -11.09
C ALA A 53 -27.08 -8.14 -11.56
N LEU A 54 -25.86 -8.54 -11.20
CA LEU A 54 -25.35 -9.90 -11.43
C LEU A 54 -26.08 -10.95 -10.58
N VAL A 55 -26.55 -10.62 -9.38
CA VAL A 55 -27.39 -11.52 -8.57
C VAL A 55 -28.76 -11.74 -9.22
N GLU A 56 -29.40 -10.68 -9.72
CA GLU A 56 -30.67 -10.82 -10.44
C GLU A 56 -30.51 -11.65 -11.74
N ALA A 57 -29.41 -11.44 -12.45
CA ALA A 57 -29.08 -12.21 -13.65
C ALA A 57 -28.88 -13.70 -13.33
N ASP A 58 -28.20 -14.00 -12.22
CA ASP A 58 -27.93 -15.37 -11.74
C ASP A 58 -29.22 -16.12 -11.40
N GLN A 59 -30.15 -15.46 -10.71
CA GLN A 59 -31.47 -16.02 -10.42
C GLN A 59 -32.25 -16.33 -11.70
N ALA A 60 -32.18 -15.46 -12.72
CA ALA A 60 -32.84 -15.68 -14.00
C ALA A 60 -32.19 -16.84 -14.80
N ALA A 61 -30.85 -16.93 -14.79
CA ALA A 61 -30.11 -18.01 -15.43
C ALA A 61 -30.41 -19.37 -14.76
N THR A 62 -30.49 -19.39 -13.42
CA THR A 62 -30.84 -20.58 -12.65
C THR A 62 -32.25 -21.08 -13.00
N LYS A 63 -33.25 -20.18 -13.07
CA LYS A 63 -34.62 -20.54 -13.44
C LYS A 63 -34.75 -21.16 -14.83
N THR A 64 -33.84 -20.81 -15.74
CA THR A 64 -33.85 -21.26 -17.14
C THR A 64 -32.83 -22.39 -17.40
N GLY A 65 -32.05 -22.79 -16.41
CA GLY A 65 -30.99 -23.79 -16.57
C GLY A 65 -29.83 -23.33 -17.48
N ASN A 66 -29.63 -22.02 -17.65
CA ASN A 66 -28.60 -21.48 -18.55
C ASN A 66 -27.21 -21.52 -17.89
N THR A 67 -26.54 -22.66 -18.02
CA THR A 67 -25.22 -22.93 -17.41
C THR A 67 -24.09 -22.06 -17.98
N GLU A 68 -24.17 -21.63 -19.23
CA GLU A 68 -23.19 -20.75 -19.84
C GLU A 68 -23.24 -19.34 -19.21
N MET A 69 -24.44 -18.81 -19.03
CA MET A 69 -24.65 -17.53 -18.35
C MET A 69 -24.22 -17.58 -16.89
N LEU A 70 -24.48 -18.68 -16.16
CA LEU A 70 -24.02 -18.85 -14.78
C LEU A 70 -22.48 -18.78 -14.68
N ARG A 71 -21.76 -19.47 -15.57
CA ARG A 71 -20.30 -19.42 -15.64
C ARG A 71 -19.79 -18.00 -15.93
N ALA A 72 -20.42 -17.29 -16.87
CA ALA A 72 -20.04 -15.92 -17.20
C ALA A 72 -20.28 -14.96 -16.03
N ILE A 73 -21.35 -15.15 -15.26
CA ILE A 73 -21.65 -14.37 -14.05
C ILE A 73 -20.59 -14.61 -12.98
N GLU A 74 -20.19 -15.85 -12.74
CA GLU A 74 -19.15 -16.19 -11.76
C GLU A 74 -17.81 -15.52 -12.11
N GLN A 75 -17.40 -15.62 -13.37
CA GLN A 75 -16.20 -14.95 -13.87
C GLN A 75 -16.27 -13.43 -13.70
N GLU A 76 -17.42 -12.81 -13.96
CA GLU A 76 -17.59 -11.37 -13.79
C GLU A 76 -17.59 -10.96 -12.30
N ARG A 77 -18.20 -11.75 -11.40
CA ARG A 77 -18.11 -11.49 -9.95
C ARG A 77 -16.66 -11.51 -9.47
N ASP A 78 -15.88 -12.46 -9.93
CA ASP A 78 -14.45 -12.53 -9.61
C ASP A 78 -13.65 -11.41 -10.24
N ALA A 79 -13.97 -11.02 -11.47
CA ALA A 79 -13.37 -9.87 -12.13
C ALA A 79 -13.65 -8.55 -11.38
N VAL A 80 -14.87 -8.37 -10.86
CA VAL A 80 -15.23 -7.21 -10.03
C VAL A 80 -14.43 -7.19 -8.73
N LYS A 81 -14.34 -8.33 -8.02
CA LYS A 81 -13.58 -8.44 -6.77
C LYS A 81 -12.09 -8.15 -6.98
N THR A 82 -11.52 -8.71 -8.04
CA THR A 82 -10.08 -8.58 -8.36
C THR A 82 -9.73 -7.30 -9.10
N GLY A 83 -10.72 -6.49 -9.51
CA GLY A 83 -10.51 -5.27 -10.30
C GLY A 83 -10.02 -5.54 -11.74
N LYS A 84 -10.27 -6.74 -12.28
CA LYS A 84 -9.86 -7.18 -13.63
C LYS A 84 -11.02 -7.16 -14.63
N LEU A 85 -12.01 -6.31 -14.37
CA LEU A 85 -13.18 -6.17 -15.22
C LEU A 85 -12.77 -5.65 -16.61
N ARG A 86 -13.13 -6.36 -17.66
CA ARG A 86 -12.83 -5.94 -19.04
C ARG A 86 -13.74 -4.79 -19.46
N MET A 87 -13.45 -4.10 -20.57
CA MET A 87 -14.35 -3.07 -21.09
C MET A 87 -15.61 -3.64 -21.73
N GLU A 88 -15.48 -4.76 -22.42
CA GLU A 88 -16.58 -5.44 -23.12
C GLU A 88 -17.38 -6.33 -22.17
N LEU A 89 -18.71 -6.32 -22.33
CA LEU A 89 -19.60 -7.25 -21.65
C LEU A 89 -19.47 -8.64 -22.34
N PRO A 90 -19.24 -9.73 -21.60
CA PRO A 90 -19.26 -11.07 -22.16
C PRO A 90 -20.55 -11.37 -22.93
N GLU A 91 -20.45 -12.05 -24.08
CA GLU A 91 -21.60 -12.33 -24.96
C GLU A 91 -22.70 -13.16 -24.29
N ALA A 92 -22.32 -14.08 -23.40
CA ALA A 92 -23.23 -14.90 -22.62
C ALA A 92 -24.05 -14.11 -21.59
N LEU A 93 -23.76 -12.82 -21.37
CA LEU A 93 -24.45 -11.98 -20.39
C LEU A 93 -25.53 -11.08 -21.00
N PRO A 94 -26.64 -10.84 -20.28
CA PRO A 94 -27.71 -9.99 -20.75
C PRO A 94 -27.25 -8.55 -21.02
N ARG A 95 -27.59 -8.02 -22.20
CA ARG A 95 -27.26 -6.63 -22.59
C ARG A 95 -27.74 -5.56 -21.59
N LYS A 96 -28.81 -5.84 -20.83
CA LYS A 96 -29.31 -4.97 -19.75
C LYS A 96 -28.27 -4.68 -18.66
N LEU A 97 -27.22 -5.49 -18.53
CA LEU A 97 -26.11 -5.27 -17.61
C LEU A 97 -25.11 -4.20 -18.10
N SER A 98 -25.08 -3.90 -19.40
CA SER A 98 -24.11 -2.99 -20.01
C SER A 98 -24.09 -1.58 -19.39
N PRO A 99 -25.23 -0.92 -19.14
CA PRO A 99 -25.22 0.43 -18.55
C PRO A 99 -24.59 0.46 -17.16
N VAL A 100 -24.98 -0.48 -16.28
CA VAL A 100 -24.48 -0.54 -14.90
C VAL A 100 -23.00 -0.92 -14.86
N ARG A 101 -22.57 -1.83 -15.75
CA ARG A 101 -21.17 -2.20 -15.91
C ARG A 101 -20.30 -1.03 -16.37
N ARG A 102 -20.77 -0.25 -17.36
CA ARG A 102 -20.06 0.96 -17.82
C ARG A 102 -19.99 2.02 -16.73
N ALA A 103 -21.06 2.18 -15.94
CA ALA A 103 -21.07 3.09 -14.80
C ALA A 103 -20.02 2.69 -13.75
N LEU A 104 -19.88 1.40 -13.44
CA LEU A 104 -18.82 0.88 -12.58
C LEU A 104 -17.43 1.21 -13.12
N LEU A 105 -17.12 0.82 -14.37
CA LEU A 105 -15.80 1.03 -14.99
C LEU A 105 -15.41 2.52 -15.01
N THR A 106 -16.34 3.38 -15.43
CA THR A 106 -16.12 4.82 -15.48
C THR A 106 -15.99 5.43 -14.08
N GLY A 107 -16.80 4.94 -13.14
CA GLY A 107 -16.76 5.36 -11.74
C GLY A 107 -15.43 5.03 -11.07
N GLU A 108 -14.96 3.79 -11.21
CA GLU A 108 -13.67 3.36 -10.66
C GLU A 108 -12.51 4.16 -11.28
N GLN A 109 -12.53 4.42 -12.59
CA GLN A 109 -11.52 5.25 -13.24
C GLN A 109 -11.50 6.68 -12.67
N ARG A 110 -12.67 7.31 -12.53
CA ARG A 110 -12.79 8.67 -11.96
C ARG A 110 -12.33 8.71 -10.50
N ALA A 111 -12.71 7.71 -9.70
CA ALA A 111 -12.30 7.60 -8.30
C ALA A 111 -10.77 7.47 -8.17
N ARG A 112 -10.13 6.69 -9.04
CA ARG A 112 -8.66 6.55 -9.10
C ARG A 112 -7.98 7.88 -9.43
N LEU A 113 -8.44 8.58 -10.48
CA LEU A 113 -7.88 9.88 -10.85
C LEU A 113 -8.05 10.93 -9.74
N ALA A 114 -9.20 10.94 -9.07
CA ALA A 114 -9.44 11.83 -7.94
C ALA A 114 -8.51 11.52 -6.76
N PHE A 115 -8.31 10.23 -6.47
CA PHE A 115 -7.36 9.77 -5.46
C PHE A 115 -5.92 10.20 -5.79
N ASP A 116 -5.48 10.00 -7.03
CA ASP A 116 -4.11 10.35 -7.45
C ASP A 116 -3.84 11.85 -7.27
N LYS A 117 -4.82 12.69 -7.65
CA LYS A 117 -4.75 14.14 -7.43
C LYS A 117 -4.65 14.52 -5.95
N GLN A 118 -5.44 13.87 -5.09
CA GLN A 118 -5.39 14.12 -3.65
C GLN A 118 -4.08 13.64 -3.02
N GLN A 119 -3.56 12.50 -3.47
CA GLN A 119 -2.27 11.99 -3.02
C GLN A 119 -1.13 12.91 -3.43
N GLN A 120 -1.16 13.47 -4.64
CA GLN A 120 -0.20 14.49 -5.07
C GLN A 120 -0.24 15.73 -4.18
N ALA A 121 -1.43 16.18 -3.78
CA ALA A 121 -1.57 17.32 -2.87
C ALA A 121 -0.98 17.02 -1.47
N ILE A 122 -1.24 15.83 -0.91
CA ILE A 122 -0.65 15.37 0.36
C ILE A 122 0.89 15.34 0.26
N ASN A 123 1.42 14.78 -0.84
CA ASN A 123 2.85 14.71 -1.09
C ASN A 123 3.49 16.11 -1.21
N ALA A 124 2.86 17.02 -1.96
CA ALA A 124 3.33 18.38 -2.12
C ALA A 124 3.36 19.14 -0.79
N GLY A 125 2.30 19.04 0.02
CA GLY A 125 2.24 19.64 1.35
C GLY A 125 3.33 19.11 2.29
N TYR A 126 3.62 17.81 2.24
CA TYR A 126 4.70 17.21 3.01
C TYR A 126 6.09 17.69 2.54
N LEU A 127 6.34 17.74 1.23
CA LEU A 127 7.59 18.26 0.67
C LEU A 127 7.84 19.73 1.04
N GLN A 128 6.79 20.55 1.06
CA GLN A 128 6.88 21.94 1.53
C GLN A 128 7.30 22.03 3.00
N LYS A 129 6.71 21.21 3.87
CA LYS A 129 7.08 21.14 5.31
C LYS A 129 8.53 20.68 5.49
N LEU A 130 8.99 19.68 4.73
CA LEU A 130 10.39 19.25 4.72
C LEU A 130 11.33 20.36 4.22
N GLY A 131 10.91 21.13 3.21
CA GLY A 131 11.66 22.30 2.72
C GLY A 131 11.82 23.38 3.79
N ALA A 132 10.76 23.70 4.53
CA ALA A 132 10.82 24.65 5.64
C ALA A 132 11.76 24.17 6.76
N LEU A 133 11.77 22.85 7.04
CA LEU A 133 12.67 22.27 8.04
C LEU A 133 14.13 22.28 7.58
N GLN A 134 14.39 22.13 6.27
CA GLN A 134 15.74 22.16 5.71
C GLN A 134 16.43 23.52 5.93
N LEU A 135 15.67 24.63 5.91
CA LEU A 135 16.20 25.96 6.21
C LEU A 135 16.78 26.06 7.65
N ARG A 136 16.31 25.20 8.55
CA ARG A 136 16.77 25.12 9.95
C ARG A 136 17.86 24.06 10.16
N ALA A 137 18.15 23.24 9.14
CA ALA A 137 19.13 22.16 9.20
C ALA A 137 20.56 22.59 8.83
N ALA A 138 20.82 23.88 8.60
CA ALA A 138 22.11 24.39 8.15
C ALA A 138 23.29 24.04 9.09
N SER A 139 23.01 23.83 10.38
CA SER A 139 23.99 23.45 11.40
C SER A 139 23.88 21.99 11.86
N ASP A 140 22.99 21.19 11.27
CA ASP A 140 22.77 19.79 11.64
C ASP A 140 22.80 18.88 10.39
N PRO A 141 23.99 18.32 10.05
CA PRO A 141 24.16 17.43 8.92
C PRO A 141 23.30 16.16 8.98
N ALA A 142 23.04 15.63 10.19
CA ALA A 142 22.23 14.43 10.37
C ALA A 142 20.76 14.71 10.05
N LEU A 143 20.25 15.88 10.46
CA LEU A 143 18.92 16.35 10.09
C LEU A 143 18.81 16.60 8.58
N ALA A 144 19.83 17.22 7.97
CA ALA A 144 19.86 17.47 6.53
C ALA A 144 19.80 16.15 5.72
N GLU A 145 20.53 15.12 6.16
CA GLU A 145 20.51 13.79 5.55
C GLU A 145 19.13 13.11 5.68
N GLN A 146 18.49 13.19 6.85
CA GLN A 146 17.14 12.66 7.05
C GLN A 146 16.12 13.34 6.13
N ILE A 147 16.17 14.67 6.01
CA ILE A 147 15.28 15.43 5.11
C ILE A 147 15.51 15.05 3.65
N ALA A 148 16.78 14.89 3.23
CA ALA A 148 17.11 14.49 1.87
C ALA A 148 16.55 13.09 1.53
N LYS A 149 16.67 12.14 2.45
CA LYS A 149 16.09 10.78 2.31
C LYS A 149 14.57 10.84 2.16
N GLU A 150 13.88 11.58 3.02
CA GLU A 150 12.42 11.72 2.95
C GLU A 150 11.94 12.43 1.67
N LYS A 151 12.67 13.45 1.20
CA LYS A 151 12.35 14.12 -0.08
C LYS A 151 12.53 13.18 -1.27
N ALA A 152 13.67 12.49 -1.36
CA ALA A 152 13.95 11.53 -2.42
C ALA A 152 12.88 10.43 -2.47
N ARG A 153 12.46 9.95 -1.29
CA ARG A 153 11.36 8.99 -1.15
C ARG A 153 10.06 9.49 -1.76
N VAL A 154 9.59 10.67 -1.36
CA VAL A 154 8.29 11.20 -1.82
C VAL A 154 8.33 11.49 -3.32
N LEU A 155 9.44 12.00 -3.84
CA LEU A 155 9.63 12.28 -5.26
C LEU A 155 9.71 11.00 -6.11
N ALA A 156 10.22 9.91 -5.56
CA ALA A 156 10.21 8.59 -6.20
C ALA A 156 8.82 7.93 -6.20
N GLY A 157 7.76 8.62 -5.74
CA GLY A 157 6.41 8.06 -5.63
C GLY A 157 6.23 7.05 -4.49
N ILE A 158 7.24 6.91 -3.63
CA ILE A 158 7.25 5.93 -2.54
C ILE A 158 6.36 6.45 -1.41
N ARG A 159 5.25 5.74 -1.17
CA ARG A 159 4.31 5.99 -0.06
C ARG A 159 4.92 5.54 1.27
N GLY A 160 5.82 6.36 1.81
CA GLY A 160 6.44 6.15 3.13
C GLY A 160 7.50 5.05 3.14
N PRO A 161 8.46 5.07 4.09
CA PRO A 161 8.96 3.82 4.59
C PRO A 161 7.77 3.09 5.19
N ILE A 162 7.58 1.79 4.93
CA ILE A 162 6.69 1.01 5.78
C ILE A 162 7.33 1.06 7.17
N THR A 163 6.66 1.69 8.12
CA THR A 163 7.07 1.77 9.53
C THR A 163 6.26 0.83 10.40
N ASP A 164 5.17 0.32 9.82
CA ASP A 164 4.26 -0.64 10.40
C ASP A 164 3.72 -1.56 9.31
N LEU A 165 4.12 -2.84 9.37
CA LEU A 165 3.67 -3.86 8.46
C LEU A 165 2.15 -4.04 8.50
N GLN A 166 1.48 -3.81 9.64
CA GLN A 166 0.02 -3.99 9.75
C GLN A 166 -0.75 -3.10 8.78
N SER A 167 -0.25 -1.89 8.53
CA SER A 167 -0.88 -0.91 7.64
C SER A 167 -0.21 -0.82 6.27
N GLY A 168 1.08 -1.13 6.17
CA GLY A 168 1.87 -0.90 4.96
C GLY A 168 2.23 -2.12 4.15
N LEU A 169 2.10 -3.34 4.69
CA LEU A 169 2.45 -4.58 3.97
C LEU A 169 1.35 -5.06 3.00
N PRO A 170 0.04 -5.05 3.34
CA PRO A 170 -0.98 -5.57 2.43
C PRO A 170 -1.05 -4.80 1.11
N GLY A 171 -1.04 -5.52 -0.01
CA GLY A 171 -1.05 -4.98 -1.36
C GLY A 171 0.32 -4.66 -1.96
N THR A 172 1.42 -4.99 -1.29
CA THR A 172 2.78 -4.69 -1.76
C THR A 172 3.41 -5.85 -2.52
N GLN A 173 4.37 -5.55 -3.39
CA GLN A 173 5.20 -6.52 -4.10
C GLN A 173 6.66 -6.26 -3.80
N TRP A 174 7.44 -7.32 -3.65
CA TRP A 174 8.83 -7.26 -3.24
C TRP A 174 9.64 -8.19 -4.13
N ARG A 175 10.79 -7.73 -4.63
CA ARG A 175 11.69 -8.49 -5.50
C ARG A 175 12.94 -8.89 -4.73
N LEU A 176 13.37 -10.13 -4.89
CA LEU A 176 14.61 -10.63 -4.31
C LEU A 176 15.79 -9.83 -4.85
N PHE A 177 16.59 -9.28 -3.94
CA PHE A 177 17.76 -8.45 -4.22
C PHE A 177 19.06 -9.20 -3.93
N ALA A 178 19.10 -10.02 -2.87
CA ALA A 178 20.26 -10.84 -2.51
C ALA A 178 19.81 -12.20 -1.92
N GLY A 179 20.59 -13.24 -2.22
CA GLY A 179 20.33 -14.64 -1.81
C GLY A 179 19.71 -15.50 -2.93
N GLU A 180 19.50 -16.79 -2.63
CA GLU A 180 18.84 -17.75 -3.54
C GLU A 180 17.40 -18.09 -3.10
N GLY A 181 16.49 -18.25 -4.07
CA GLY A 181 15.11 -18.68 -3.84
C GLY A 181 14.05 -17.84 -4.56
N TYR A 182 12.90 -17.64 -3.92
CA TYR A 182 11.74 -16.97 -4.51
C TYR A 182 12.05 -15.53 -4.95
N GLN A 183 11.93 -15.30 -6.26
CA GLN A 183 12.26 -14.02 -6.88
C GLN A 183 11.31 -12.88 -6.51
N SER A 184 10.09 -13.19 -6.06
CA SER A 184 9.12 -12.17 -5.66
C SER A 184 8.15 -12.61 -4.56
N LEU A 185 7.81 -11.68 -3.67
CA LEU A 185 6.77 -11.82 -2.65
C LEU A 185 5.71 -10.76 -2.87
N LYS A 186 4.48 -11.17 -3.14
CA LYS A 186 3.32 -10.30 -3.26
C LYS A 186 2.39 -10.53 -2.08
N PHE A 187 2.34 -9.57 -1.16
CA PHE A 187 1.44 -9.62 -0.01
C PHE A 187 0.06 -9.12 -0.45
N GLY A 188 -0.89 -10.03 -0.58
CA GLY A 188 -2.27 -9.72 -0.93
C GLY A 188 -3.06 -9.16 0.25
N LYS A 189 -4.08 -8.35 -0.03
CA LYS A 189 -5.01 -7.84 1.00
C LYS A 189 -5.89 -8.93 1.61
N ASP A 190 -5.89 -10.11 1.02
CA ASP A 190 -6.59 -11.32 1.46
C ASP A 190 -5.83 -12.12 2.52
N GLY A 191 -4.71 -11.59 3.03
CA GLY A 191 -3.88 -12.29 4.00
C GLY A 191 -2.99 -13.37 3.38
N LYS A 192 -2.82 -13.36 2.05
CA LYS A 192 -2.01 -14.35 1.33
C LYS A 192 -0.78 -13.75 0.65
N VAL A 193 0.29 -14.52 0.58
CA VAL A 193 1.48 -14.25 -0.23
C VAL A 193 1.38 -15.02 -1.53
N ASN A 194 1.54 -14.30 -2.65
CA ASN A 194 1.45 -14.84 -4.01
C ASN A 194 0.14 -15.62 -4.27
N GLY A 195 -0.93 -15.34 -3.51
CA GLY A 195 -2.23 -16.03 -3.59
C GLY A 195 -2.28 -17.42 -2.95
N ASN A 196 -1.17 -17.94 -2.44
CA ASN A 196 -1.04 -19.34 -2.02
C ASN A 196 -0.82 -19.50 -0.51
N TRP A 197 0.15 -18.79 0.05
CA TRP A 197 0.56 -18.96 1.45
C TRP A 197 -0.09 -17.94 2.34
N MET A 198 -0.39 -18.29 3.58
CA MET A 198 -0.85 -17.28 4.54
C MET A 198 0.31 -16.41 4.99
N TYR A 199 0.03 -15.17 5.38
CA TYR A 199 0.96 -14.42 6.22
C TYR A 199 0.28 -13.89 7.47
N GLU A 200 1.07 -13.78 8.52
CA GLU A 200 0.66 -13.22 9.81
C GLU A 200 1.66 -12.15 10.22
N ILE A 201 1.18 -10.97 10.58
CA ILE A 201 2.01 -9.88 11.06
C ILE A 201 2.18 -10.05 12.57
N THR A 202 3.34 -10.52 12.97
CA THR A 202 3.64 -10.92 14.37
C THR A 202 4.19 -9.77 15.20
N ALA A 203 4.72 -8.74 14.55
CA ALA A 203 5.11 -7.47 15.17
C ALA A 203 5.01 -6.34 14.13
N ARG A 204 5.15 -5.08 14.58
CA ARG A 204 5.15 -3.90 13.68
C ARG A 204 6.16 -4.01 12.54
N ASP A 205 7.28 -4.66 12.77
CA ASP A 205 8.38 -4.85 11.82
C ASP A 205 8.59 -6.32 11.42
N LYS A 206 7.70 -7.24 11.82
CA LYS A 206 7.83 -8.68 11.50
C LYS A 206 6.59 -9.27 10.89
N VAL A 207 6.78 -10.04 9.82
CA VAL A 207 5.73 -10.85 9.18
C VAL A 207 6.22 -12.28 9.01
N SER A 208 5.39 -13.25 9.37
CA SER A 208 5.61 -14.66 9.13
C SER A 208 4.82 -15.11 7.91
N VAL A 209 5.50 -15.67 6.91
CA VAL A 209 4.89 -16.34 5.76
C VAL A 209 4.80 -17.83 6.07
N ILE A 210 3.58 -18.38 6.04
CA ILE A 210 3.25 -19.72 6.52
C ILE A 210 2.91 -20.60 5.31
N TRP A 211 3.74 -21.60 5.03
CA TRP A 211 3.59 -22.47 3.86
C TRP A 211 2.68 -23.66 4.17
N ASP A 212 2.83 -24.20 5.38
CA ASP A 212 2.05 -25.31 5.93
C ASP A 212 2.04 -25.24 7.48
N LYS A 213 1.47 -26.24 8.14
CA LYS A 213 1.32 -26.27 9.62
C LYS A 213 2.65 -26.32 10.39
N SER A 214 3.75 -26.66 9.73
CA SER A 214 5.09 -26.88 10.31
C SER A 214 6.16 -25.95 9.73
N SER A 215 5.90 -25.33 8.58
CA SER A 215 6.88 -24.55 7.83
C SER A 215 6.47 -23.08 7.73
N SER A 216 7.32 -22.19 8.23
CA SER A 216 7.15 -20.75 8.09
C SER A 216 8.49 -20.03 7.93
N MET A 217 8.44 -18.81 7.39
CA MET A 217 9.58 -17.91 7.25
C MET A 217 9.20 -16.54 7.82
N THR A 218 9.96 -16.06 8.81
CA THR A 218 9.79 -14.71 9.35
C THR A 218 10.67 -13.72 8.60
N LEU A 219 10.03 -12.69 8.05
CA LEU A 219 10.66 -11.55 7.40
C LEU A 219 10.66 -10.37 8.36
N THR A 220 11.80 -9.68 8.47
CA THR A 220 11.96 -8.46 9.26
C THR A 220 12.11 -7.26 8.33
N LEU A 221 11.32 -6.23 8.57
CA LEU A 221 11.38 -4.96 7.90
C LEU A 221 12.57 -4.14 8.41
N ALA A 222 13.45 -3.76 7.50
CA ALA A 222 14.57 -2.89 7.83
C ALA A 222 14.07 -1.47 8.18
N LYS A 223 14.91 -0.72 8.88
CA LYS A 223 14.61 0.68 9.26
C LYS A 223 14.41 1.61 8.05
N ASP A 224 14.84 1.20 6.86
CA ASP A 224 14.59 1.92 5.62
C ASP A 224 13.12 1.81 5.13
N GLY A 225 12.33 0.89 5.71
CA GLY A 225 10.94 0.63 5.37
C GLY A 225 10.71 0.16 3.93
N SER A 226 11.76 -0.26 3.25
CA SER A 226 11.76 -0.69 1.84
C SER A 226 12.48 -2.00 1.60
N THR A 227 13.02 -2.60 2.68
CA THR A 227 13.74 -3.87 2.64
C THR A 227 13.12 -4.86 3.63
N LEU A 228 12.78 -6.06 3.16
CA LEU A 228 12.45 -7.22 3.98
C LEU A 228 13.64 -8.18 3.99
N SER A 229 13.93 -8.78 5.13
CA SER A 229 15.05 -9.73 5.28
C SER A 229 14.65 -10.98 6.06
N ALA A 230 15.19 -12.13 5.65
CA ALA A 230 15.13 -13.38 6.39
C ALA A 230 16.47 -14.10 6.24
N GLY A 231 17.33 -14.02 7.26
CA GLY A 231 18.68 -14.57 7.21
C GLY A 231 19.55 -13.83 6.18
N ASP A 232 20.08 -14.58 5.22
CA ASP A 232 20.89 -14.09 4.10
C ASP A 232 20.05 -13.54 2.93
N LYS A 233 18.73 -13.72 2.98
CA LYS A 233 17.82 -13.31 1.90
C LYS A 233 17.28 -11.91 2.13
N ILE A 234 17.33 -11.10 1.08
CA ILE A 234 16.90 -9.70 1.11
C ILE A 234 15.95 -9.44 -0.06
N TRP A 235 14.78 -8.89 0.24
CA TRP A 235 13.82 -8.43 -0.76
C TRP A 235 13.68 -6.92 -0.67
N ALA A 236 13.75 -6.26 -1.83
CA ALA A 236 13.47 -4.84 -1.96
C ALA A 236 12.03 -4.63 -2.43
N LEU A 237 11.37 -3.62 -1.89
CA LEU A 237 10.03 -3.22 -2.32
C LEU A 237 10.06 -2.91 -3.83
N GLU A 238 9.25 -3.63 -4.60
CA GLU A 238 9.15 -3.49 -6.04
C GLU A 238 8.31 -2.25 -6.37
N ARG A 239 8.90 -1.37 -7.18
CA ARG A 239 8.31 -0.11 -7.61
C ARG A 239 7.39 -0.40 -8.79
N GLU A 240 6.08 -0.14 -8.65
CA GLU A 240 5.17 -0.03 -9.80
C GLU A 240 5.47 1.24 -10.61
#